data_AF-A0A4Q6G507-F1
#
_entry.id   AF-A0A4Q6G507-F1
#
_cell.length_a   1.000
_cell.length_b   1.000
_cell.length_c   1.000
_cell.angle_alpha   90.00
_cell.angle_beta   90.00
_cell.angle_gamma   90.00
#
_symmetry.space_group_name_H-M   'P 1'
#
loop_
_entity.id
_entity.type
_entity.pdbx_description
1 polymer ?
#
loop_
_entity_poly.entity_id
_entity_poly.type
_entity_poly.pdbx_seq_one_letter_code
_entity_poly.pdbx_strand_id
1 'polypeptide(L)'
;MSKGCQLDWKSSNSVVVRGEIDEHADFSSFIKLAGQILYVDLAEVIRLNSSGLRSWIQTIVKNQIQLVLRNCSPIVVEQFALIPQFIGNQGRVESFFARYQCVACNHEELKRFQFGQNINETTDQIPLEFDAPCKICGDVLELDQSDEIYRAFLQYSLKSGRAS
;
A
#
# COMPACT_ATOMS: atom_id res chain seq x y z
N MET A 1 -20.03 12.18 3.01
CA MET A 1 -18.82 11.33 3.10
C MET A 1 -19.23 10.06 3.84
N SER A 2 -18.98 8.88 3.27
CA SER A 2 -19.18 7.63 4.01
C SER A 2 -18.16 7.57 5.14
N LYS A 3 -18.61 7.25 6.36
CA LYS A 3 -17.70 6.98 7.48
C LYS A 3 -17.05 5.61 7.28
N GLY A 4 -15.76 5.49 7.58
CA GLY A 4 -15.04 4.24 7.44
C GLY A 4 -14.80 3.78 6.00
N CYS A 5 -14.29 2.55 5.88
CA CYS A 5 -13.96 1.92 4.61
C CYS A 5 -15.02 0.90 4.20
N GLN A 6 -15.20 0.72 2.90
CA GLN A 6 -16.02 -0.34 2.31
C GLN A 6 -15.14 -1.53 1.95
N LEU A 7 -15.65 -2.74 2.19
CA LEU A 7 -15.01 -4.00 1.84
C LEU A 7 -15.78 -4.67 0.69
N ASP A 8 -15.16 -4.71 -0.48
CA ASP A 8 -15.73 -5.28 -1.70
C ASP A 8 -15.01 -6.59 -2.05
N TRP A 9 -15.61 -7.72 -1.64
CA TRP A 9 -15.04 -9.05 -1.81
C TRP A 9 -15.13 -9.51 -3.27
N LYS A 10 -13.97 -9.84 -3.86
CA LYS A 10 -13.85 -10.34 -5.23
C LYS A 10 -13.82 -11.86 -5.31
N SER A 11 -13.41 -12.52 -4.22
CA SER A 11 -13.42 -13.97 -4.07
C SER A 11 -13.53 -14.35 -2.60
N SER A 12 -13.38 -15.63 -2.27
CA SER A 12 -13.33 -16.10 -0.88
C SER A 12 -12.19 -15.47 -0.07
N ASN A 13 -11.06 -15.17 -0.72
CA ASN A 13 -9.82 -14.69 -0.11
C ASN A 13 -9.24 -13.41 -0.75
N SER A 14 -10.03 -12.67 -1.52
CA SER A 14 -9.61 -11.39 -2.11
C SER A 14 -10.64 -10.30 -1.89
N VAL A 15 -10.19 -9.13 -1.43
CA VAL A 15 -11.02 -7.98 -1.09
C VAL A 15 -10.40 -6.68 -1.60
N VAL A 16 -11.23 -5.75 -2.06
CA VAL A 16 -10.86 -4.36 -2.33
C VAL A 16 -11.33 -3.50 -1.15
N VAL A 17 -10.44 -2.69 -0.60
CA VAL A 17 -10.76 -1.73 0.47
C VAL A 17 -10.84 -0.33 -0.12
N ARG A 18 -11.96 0.36 0.09
CA ARG A 18 -12.22 1.70 -0.47
C ARG A 18 -12.56 2.69 0.63
N GLY A 19 -12.07 3.93 0.54
CA GLY A 19 -12.42 5.01 1.46
C GLY A 19 -11.41 5.19 2.60
N GLU A 20 -11.92 5.38 3.82
CA GLU A 20 -11.12 5.80 4.98
C GLU A 20 -10.93 4.65 5.97
N ILE A 21 -9.68 4.29 6.29
CA ILE A 21 -9.37 3.37 7.38
C ILE A 21 -9.28 4.20 8.67
N ASP A 22 -10.42 4.42 9.31
CA ASP A 22 -10.61 5.26 10.49
C ASP A 22 -11.26 4.47 11.67
N GLU A 23 -11.72 5.17 12.70
CA GLU A 23 -12.43 4.58 13.85
C GLU A 23 -13.75 3.86 13.52
N HIS A 24 -14.29 4.07 12.32
CA HIS A 24 -15.51 3.44 11.82
C HIS A 24 -15.23 2.26 10.89
N ALA A 25 -13.96 1.97 10.57
CA ALA A 25 -13.59 0.81 9.77
C ALA A 25 -13.89 -0.51 10.51
N ASP A 26 -14.64 -1.40 9.85
CA ASP A 26 -14.98 -2.73 10.36
C ASP A 26 -14.30 -3.83 9.53
N PHE A 27 -13.39 -4.57 10.18
CA PHE A 27 -12.66 -5.69 9.59
C PHE A 27 -13.13 -7.07 10.10
N SER A 28 -14.29 -7.14 10.77
CA SER A 28 -14.84 -8.38 11.32
C SER A 28 -14.95 -9.51 10.29
N SER A 29 -15.28 -9.17 9.03
CA SER A 29 -15.36 -10.13 7.92
C SER A 29 -14.02 -10.77 7.55
N PHE A 30 -12.88 -10.29 8.05
CA PHE A 30 -11.58 -10.90 7.79
C PHE A 30 -11.34 -12.16 8.61
N ILE A 31 -12.11 -12.39 9.69
CA ILE A 31 -11.97 -13.56 10.58
C ILE A 31 -12.15 -14.88 9.82
N LYS A 32 -12.93 -14.91 8.73
CA LYS A 32 -13.05 -16.10 7.87
C LYS A 32 -11.74 -16.53 7.19
N LEU A 33 -10.71 -15.68 7.21
CA LEU A 33 -9.36 -15.97 6.69
C LEU A 33 -8.35 -16.24 7.82
N ALA A 34 -8.81 -16.58 9.03
CA ALA A 34 -7.91 -16.94 10.11
C ALA A 34 -6.94 -18.06 9.70
N GLY A 35 -5.63 -17.83 9.92
CA GLY A 35 -4.55 -18.74 9.52
C GLY A 35 -4.36 -18.91 8.01
N GLN A 36 -5.01 -18.10 7.18
CA GLN A 36 -4.99 -18.20 5.72
C GLN A 36 -4.45 -16.92 5.06
N ILE A 37 -4.21 -17.02 3.76
CA ILE A 37 -3.81 -15.89 2.91
C ILE A 37 -5.03 -15.02 2.57
N LEU A 38 -4.88 -13.71 2.72
CA LEU A 38 -5.83 -12.70 2.29
C LEU A 38 -5.16 -11.72 1.32
N TYR A 39 -5.68 -11.65 0.10
CA TYR A 39 -5.27 -10.65 -0.89
C TYR A 39 -6.08 -9.37 -0.70
N VAL A 40 -5.41 -8.24 -0.48
CA VAL A 40 -6.06 -6.95 -0.22
C VAL A 40 -5.62 -5.93 -1.25
N ASP A 41 -6.56 -5.43 -2.05
CA ASP A 41 -6.34 -4.27 -2.90
C ASP A 41 -6.62 -2.99 -2.11
N LEU A 42 -5.64 -2.09 -2.09
CA LEU A 42 -5.64 -0.85 -1.32
C LEU A 42 -5.57 0.41 -2.21
N ALA A 43 -5.86 0.29 -3.52
CA ALA A 43 -5.75 1.41 -4.47
C ALA A 43 -6.67 2.58 -4.12
N GLU A 44 -7.83 2.28 -3.55
CA GLU A 44 -8.91 3.24 -3.28
C GLU A 44 -8.97 3.66 -1.81
N VAL A 45 -7.95 3.32 -1.02
CA VAL A 45 -7.78 3.88 0.32
C VAL A 45 -7.23 5.29 0.19
N ILE A 46 -8.01 6.27 0.65
CA ILE A 46 -7.71 7.70 0.51
C ILE A 46 -7.26 8.34 1.83
N ARG A 47 -7.49 7.67 2.96
CA ARG A 47 -7.12 8.16 4.28
C ARG A 47 -6.95 7.02 5.26
N LEU A 48 -6.01 7.18 6.18
CA LEU A 48 -5.83 6.30 7.33
C LEU A 48 -5.62 7.15 8.59
N ASN A 49 -6.05 6.65 9.74
CA ASN A 49 -5.70 7.22 11.03
C ASN A 49 -5.27 6.13 12.02
N SER A 50 -4.85 6.55 13.21
CA SER A 50 -4.34 5.66 14.26
C SER A 50 -5.38 4.66 14.78
N SER A 51 -6.66 5.03 14.84
CA SER A 51 -7.74 4.15 15.30
C SER A 51 -8.02 3.03 14.29
N GLY A 52 -8.18 3.39 13.02
CA GLY A 52 -8.40 2.42 11.95
C GLY A 52 -7.20 1.49 11.78
N LEU A 53 -5.99 2.05 11.83
CA LEU A 53 -4.76 1.26 11.76
C LEU A 53 -4.60 0.28 12.92
N ARG A 54 -4.96 0.70 14.14
CA ARG A 54 -4.97 -0.21 15.29
C ARG A 54 -5.95 -1.36 15.08
N SER A 55 -7.17 -1.06 14.64
CA SER A 55 -8.20 -2.07 14.34
C SER A 55 -7.72 -3.06 13.28
N TRP A 56 -7.10 -2.55 12.21
CA TRP A 56 -6.47 -3.34 11.15
C TRP A 56 -5.41 -4.29 11.72
N ILE A 57 -4.37 -3.76 12.38
CA ILE A 57 -3.25 -4.55 12.91
C ILE A 57 -3.76 -5.62 13.88
N GLN A 58 -4.64 -5.25 14.80
CA GLN A 58 -5.20 -6.19 15.78
C GLN A 58 -5.96 -7.33 15.10
N THR A 59 -6.75 -7.03 14.07
CA THR A 59 -7.50 -8.05 13.33
C THR A 59 -6.58 -9.03 12.63
N ILE A 60 -5.55 -8.53 11.94
CA ILE A 60 -4.60 -9.36 11.20
C ILE A 60 -3.77 -10.23 12.14
N VAL A 61 -3.20 -9.64 13.19
CA VAL A 61 -2.32 -10.35 14.14
C VAL A 61 -3.11 -11.38 14.96
N LYS A 62 -4.28 -11.01 15.49
CA LYS A 62 -5.11 -11.92 16.31
C LYS A 62 -5.53 -13.16 15.54
N ASN A 63 -5.85 -13.00 14.26
CA ASN A 63 -6.33 -14.10 13.42
C ASN A 63 -5.22 -14.74 12.58
N GLN A 64 -3.95 -14.35 12.78
CA GLN A 64 -2.81 -14.90 12.04
C GLN A 64 -3.00 -14.86 10.51
N ILE A 65 -3.57 -13.76 10.01
CA ILE A 65 -3.86 -13.61 8.58
C ILE A 65 -2.56 -13.28 7.83
N GLN A 66 -2.30 -14.00 6.75
CA GLN A 66 -1.16 -13.77 5.87
C GLN A 66 -1.57 -12.79 4.77
N LEU A 67 -1.15 -11.53 4.90
CA LEU A 67 -1.54 -10.49 3.94
C LEU A 67 -0.73 -10.56 2.65
N VAL A 68 -1.41 -10.44 1.51
CA VAL A 68 -0.77 -10.05 0.25
C VAL A 68 -1.38 -8.72 -0.18
N LEU A 69 -0.63 -7.65 0.04
CA LEU A 69 -1.07 -6.29 -0.24
C LEU A 69 -0.84 -5.94 -1.71
N ARG A 70 -1.89 -5.47 -2.37
CA ARG A 70 -1.90 -5.10 -3.78
C ARG A 70 -2.26 -3.64 -3.91
N ASN A 71 -1.62 -3.01 -4.88
CA ASN A 71 -1.96 -1.69 -5.38
C ASN A 71 -2.03 -0.66 -4.23
N CYS A 72 -1.11 -0.74 -3.27
CA CYS A 72 -1.05 0.20 -2.14
C CYS A 72 -1.00 1.64 -2.67
N SER A 73 -2.01 2.44 -2.32
CA SER A 73 -2.04 3.86 -2.68
C SER A 73 -0.90 4.63 -2.00
N PRO A 74 -0.52 5.84 -2.49
CA PRO A 74 0.56 6.61 -1.88
C PRO A 74 0.36 6.86 -0.38
N ILE A 75 -0.88 7.16 0.05
CA ILE A 75 -1.18 7.35 1.47
C ILE A 75 -0.97 6.07 2.29
N VAL A 76 -1.23 4.89 1.72
CA VAL A 76 -0.93 3.61 2.38
C VAL A 76 0.57 3.40 2.48
N VAL A 77 1.33 3.71 1.41
CA VAL A 77 2.79 3.61 1.40
C VAL A 77 3.41 4.48 2.49
N GLU A 78 2.99 5.74 2.59
CA GLU A 78 3.47 6.71 3.58
C GLU A 78 3.19 6.23 5.02
N GLN A 79 1.98 5.74 5.31
CA GLN A 79 1.65 5.25 6.65
C GLN A 79 2.37 3.94 6.96
N PHE A 80 2.54 3.07 5.98
CA PHE A 80 3.24 1.80 6.12
C PHE A 80 4.73 1.99 6.43
N ALA A 81 5.38 2.96 5.76
CA ALA A 81 6.78 3.32 6.00
C ALA A 81 7.05 3.68 7.47
N LEU A 82 6.06 4.20 8.19
CA LEU A 82 6.16 4.55 9.60
C LEU A 82 5.73 3.41 10.55
N ILE A 83 4.84 2.51 10.09
CA ILE A 83 4.17 1.51 10.93
C ILE A 83 4.26 0.14 10.25
N PRO A 84 5.41 -0.55 10.35
CA PRO A 84 5.66 -1.81 9.64
C PRO A 84 4.72 -2.95 10.06
N GLN A 85 4.12 -2.88 11.25
CA GLN A 85 3.16 -3.86 11.74
C GLN A 85 1.87 -3.93 10.90
N PHE A 86 1.63 -2.93 10.03
CA PHE A 86 0.49 -2.89 9.12
C PHE A 86 0.39 -4.15 8.24
N ILE A 87 1.51 -4.76 7.82
CA ILE A 87 1.50 -5.96 6.95
C ILE A 87 1.43 -7.27 7.75
N GLY A 88 1.48 -7.18 9.08
CA GLY A 88 1.60 -8.33 9.96
C GLY A 88 2.95 -9.05 9.84
N ASN A 89 3.09 -10.17 10.53
CA ASN A 89 4.36 -10.90 10.63
C ASN A 89 4.67 -11.79 9.41
N GLN A 90 3.65 -12.15 8.63
CA GLN A 90 3.74 -13.12 7.53
C GLN A 90 3.21 -12.54 6.21
N GLY A 91 2.99 -11.23 6.14
CA GLY A 91 2.46 -10.60 4.94
C GLY A 91 3.54 -10.16 3.97
N ARG A 92 3.16 -9.76 2.77
CA ARG A 92 4.05 -9.20 1.74
C ARG A 92 3.33 -8.19 0.86
N VAL A 93 4.09 -7.28 0.26
CA VAL A 93 3.57 -6.34 -0.75
C VAL A 93 3.82 -6.93 -2.13
N GLU A 94 2.79 -6.96 -2.96
CA GLU A 94 2.86 -7.37 -4.37
C GLU A 94 3.01 -6.14 -5.28
N SER A 95 2.27 -5.07 -5.00
CA SER A 95 2.34 -3.82 -5.77
C SER A 95 1.97 -2.58 -4.95
N PHE A 96 2.48 -1.43 -5.37
CA PHE A 96 2.21 -0.12 -4.78
C PHE A 96 2.27 0.99 -5.83
N PHE A 97 1.83 2.19 -5.47
CA PHE A 97 1.93 3.38 -6.30
C PHE A 97 2.87 4.42 -5.67
N ALA A 98 3.62 5.12 -6.52
CA ALA A 98 4.31 6.33 -6.16
C ALA A 98 3.77 7.51 -6.96
N ARG A 99 3.72 8.69 -6.34
CA ARG A 99 3.35 9.94 -6.99
C ARG A 99 4.59 10.65 -7.50
N TYR A 100 4.53 11.09 -8.75
CA TYR A 100 5.49 11.97 -9.37
C TYR A 100 4.80 13.29 -9.71
N GLN A 101 5.46 14.41 -9.45
CA GLN A 101 4.97 15.74 -9.74
C GLN A 101 5.88 16.42 -10.76
N CYS A 102 5.26 17.03 -11.77
CA CYS A 102 5.98 17.81 -12.77
C CYS A 102 6.56 19.09 -12.17
N VAL A 103 7.86 19.31 -12.38
CA VAL A 103 8.59 20.46 -11.82
C VAL A 103 8.13 21.81 -12.38
N ALA A 104 7.54 21.83 -13.58
CA ALA A 104 7.12 23.06 -14.24
C ALA A 104 5.64 23.41 -14.07
N CYS A 105 4.75 22.41 -14.13
CA CYS A 105 3.30 22.64 -14.15
C CYS A 105 2.53 22.03 -12.96
N ASN A 106 3.22 21.41 -12.01
CA ASN A 106 2.64 20.72 -10.85
C ASN A 106 1.64 19.60 -11.19
N HIS A 107 1.66 19.11 -12.43
CA HIS A 107 0.86 17.95 -12.81
C HIS A 107 1.36 16.70 -12.09
N GLU A 108 0.44 15.94 -11.49
CA GLU A 108 0.76 14.69 -10.80
C GLU A 108 0.45 13.47 -11.66
N GLU A 109 1.35 12.50 -11.63
CA GLU A 109 1.16 11.18 -12.23
C GLU A 109 1.47 10.06 -11.22
N LEU A 110 0.72 8.96 -11.29
CA LEU A 110 0.95 7.78 -10.46
C LEU A 110 1.70 6.71 -11.26
N LYS A 111 2.87 6.29 -10.76
CA LYS A 111 3.57 5.09 -11.25
C LYS A 111 3.16 3.89 -10.42
N ARG A 112 2.74 2.81 -11.06
CA ARG A 112 2.55 1.53 -10.38
C ARG A 112 3.86 0.74 -10.40
N PHE A 113 4.29 0.28 -9.23
CA PHE A 113 5.39 -0.66 -9.07
C PHE A 113 4.84 -2.02 -8.66
N GLN A 114 5.35 -3.07 -9.29
CA GLN A 114 5.00 -4.47 -9.04
C GLN A 114 6.27 -5.30 -8.95
N PHE A 115 6.43 -5.96 -7.80
CA PHE A 115 7.57 -6.82 -7.53
C PHE A 115 7.63 -7.96 -8.55
N GLY A 116 8.85 -8.23 -9.04
CA GLY A 116 9.09 -9.23 -10.09
C GLY A 116 8.69 -8.79 -11.50
N GLN A 117 8.18 -7.57 -11.69
CA GLN A 117 7.91 -7.00 -13.01
C GLN A 117 8.77 -5.78 -13.30
N ASN A 118 8.47 -4.64 -12.67
CA ASN A 118 9.15 -3.36 -12.90
C ASN A 118 9.86 -2.83 -11.65
N ILE A 119 9.87 -3.60 -10.56
CA ILE A 119 10.75 -3.41 -9.41
C ILE A 119 11.27 -4.79 -8.96
N ASN A 120 12.55 -4.84 -8.58
CA ASN A 120 13.19 -6.07 -8.16
C ASN A 120 12.85 -6.40 -6.69
N GLU A 121 12.81 -7.68 -6.32
CA GLU A 121 12.60 -8.13 -4.93
C GLU A 121 13.83 -7.90 -4.03
N THR A 122 14.88 -7.28 -4.55
CA THR A 122 16.11 -6.98 -3.81
C THR A 122 16.45 -5.49 -3.77
N THR A 123 15.73 -4.64 -4.50
CA THR A 123 15.96 -3.19 -4.46
C THR A 123 15.25 -2.56 -3.28
N ASP A 124 15.93 -1.60 -2.65
CA ASP A 124 15.37 -0.73 -1.62
C ASP A 124 15.03 0.67 -2.17
N GLN A 125 15.09 0.85 -3.48
CA GLN A 125 14.95 2.14 -4.15
C GLN A 125 13.97 2.09 -5.33
N ILE A 126 13.33 3.23 -5.57
CA ILE A 126 12.60 3.55 -6.80
C ILE A 126 13.27 4.73 -7.53
N PRO A 127 13.03 4.91 -8.84
CA PRO A 127 13.54 6.07 -9.58
C PRO A 127 13.06 7.40 -8.99
N LEU A 128 13.97 8.36 -8.83
CA LEU A 128 13.63 9.72 -8.37
C LEU A 128 12.93 10.54 -9.47
N GLU A 129 13.20 10.23 -10.73
CA GLU A 129 12.57 10.84 -11.89
C GLU A 129 11.68 9.81 -12.60
N PHE A 130 10.63 10.29 -13.26
CA PHE A 130 9.75 9.46 -14.07
C PHE A 130 10.35 9.22 -15.45
N ASP A 131 10.26 7.98 -15.95
CA ASP A 131 10.90 7.57 -17.21
C ASP A 131 10.32 8.26 -18.45
N ALA A 132 9.16 8.92 -18.33
CA ALA A 132 8.48 9.62 -19.41
C ALA A 132 8.30 11.12 -19.07
N PRO A 133 8.30 12.01 -20.09
CA PRO A 133 8.03 13.42 -19.87
C PRO A 133 6.56 13.64 -19.46
N CYS A 134 6.30 14.75 -18.78
CA CYS A 134 4.97 15.18 -18.37
C CYS A 134 4.04 15.24 -19.58
N LYS A 135 2.91 14.54 -19.51
CA LYS A 135 1.91 14.53 -20.59
C LYS A 135 1.20 15.86 -20.84
N ILE A 136 1.39 16.85 -19.96
CA ILE A 136 0.78 18.17 -20.06
C ILE A 136 1.71 19.19 -20.72
N CYS A 137 2.97 19.28 -20.29
CA CYS A 137 3.91 20.30 -20.77
C CYS A 137 5.22 19.74 -21.35
N GLY A 138 5.47 18.45 -21.22
CA GLY A 138 6.70 17.79 -21.70
C GLY A 138 7.91 17.88 -20.77
N ASP A 139 7.80 18.54 -19.61
CA ASP A 139 8.89 18.67 -18.64
C ASP A 139 9.06 17.42 -17.76
N VAL A 140 10.11 17.38 -16.94
CA VAL A 140 10.43 16.25 -16.05
C VAL A 140 9.39 16.13 -14.93
N LEU A 141 9.10 14.89 -14.51
CA LEU A 141 8.41 14.63 -13.25
C LEU A 141 9.36 13.99 -12.24
N GLU A 142 9.34 14.52 -11.03
CA GLU A 142 10.14 14.05 -9.90
C GLU A 142 9.25 13.42 -8.84
N LEU A 143 9.83 12.53 -8.04
CA LEU A 143 9.13 11.88 -6.93
C LEU A 143 8.62 12.94 -5.94
N ASP A 144 7.31 12.94 -5.68
CA ASP A 144 6.66 13.96 -4.83
C ASP A 144 7.02 13.80 -3.33
N GLN A 145 7.29 12.55 -2.92
CA GLN A 145 7.64 12.23 -1.54
C GLN A 145 9.13 11.95 -1.41
N SER A 146 9.67 12.06 -0.20
CA SER A 146 11.09 11.77 0.03
C SER A 146 11.41 10.30 -0.27
N ASP A 147 12.58 10.06 -0.86
CA ASP A 147 13.10 8.71 -1.13
C ASP A 147 13.16 7.84 0.14
N GLU A 148 13.39 8.45 1.31
CA GLU A 148 13.42 7.78 2.61
C GLU A 148 12.12 7.04 2.94
N ILE A 149 10.96 7.59 2.56
CA ILE A 149 9.66 6.94 2.78
C ILE A 149 9.59 5.63 1.99
N TYR A 150 9.98 5.64 0.71
CA TYR A 150 9.96 4.44 -0.12
C TYR A 150 11.03 3.44 0.28
N ARG A 151 12.22 3.89 0.69
CA ARG A 151 13.25 3.00 1.27
C ARG A 151 12.74 2.24 2.48
N ALA A 152 12.11 2.96 3.42
CA ALA A 152 11.51 2.34 4.60
C ALA A 152 10.41 1.34 4.22
N PHE A 153 9.48 1.76 3.35
CA PHE A 153 8.41 0.92 2.82
C PHE A 153 8.95 -0.38 2.18
N LEU A 154 9.93 -0.27 1.29
CA LEU A 154 10.54 -1.39 0.59
C LEU A 154 11.27 -2.31 1.56
N GLN A 155 12.06 -1.76 2.48
CA GLN A 155 12.78 -2.57 3.48
C GLN A 155 11.83 -3.47 4.27
N TYR A 156 10.68 -2.96 4.71
CA TYR A 156 9.68 -3.74 5.43
C TYR A 156 8.97 -4.74 4.51
N SER A 157 8.67 -4.35 3.28
CA SER A 157 8.06 -5.23 2.27
C SER A 157 8.94 -6.46 1.98
N LEU A 158 10.26 -6.27 1.91
CA LEU A 158 11.23 -7.34 1.65
C LEU A 158 11.48 -8.25 2.85
N LYS A 159 11.50 -7.70 4.07
CA LYS A 159 11.70 -8.49 5.30
C LYS A 159 10.56 -9.49 5.51
N SER A 160 9.32 -9.05 5.29
CA SER A 160 8.15 -9.90 5.54
C SER A 160 7.99 -11.02 4.51
N GLY A 161 8.56 -10.88 3.31
CA GLY A 161 8.61 -11.94 2.29
C GLY A 161 9.68 -13.02 2.51
N ARG A 162 10.62 -12.85 3.46
CA ARG A 162 11.72 -13.80 3.73
C ARG A 162 11.41 -14.85 4.81
N ALA A 163 10.18 -14.90 5.33
CA ALA A 163 9.74 -15.98 6.20
C ALA A 163 9.23 -17.16 5.34
N SER A 164 10.14 -18.03 4.90
CA SER A 164 9.84 -19.34 4.32
C SER A 164 10.89 -20.33 4.81
#